data_AF-A0A2J0MX26-F1
#
_entry.id   AF-A0A2J0MX26-F1
#
_cell.length_a   1.000
_cell.length_b   1.000
_cell.length_c   1.000
_cell.angle_alpha   90.00
_cell.angle_beta   90.00
_cell.angle_gamma   90.00
#
_symmetry.space_group_name_H-M   'P 1'
#
loop_
_entity.id
_entity.type
_entity.pdbx_description
1 polymer ?
#
loop_
_entity_poly.entity_id
_entity_poly.type
_entity_poly.pdbx_seq_one_letter_code
_entity_poly.pdbx_strand_id
1 'polypeptide(L)'
;MSKKQVKQKAKQTFIDSLGKKEGQEKFFDFPVSRFILKYKKSSVLFLSRPGGGRTDSFFTSDSKLYYTPEELRALQRGEKIIRLTKRLDSLAERVFAKNNANSAVHPSLIFAGWQKKYLDYREQLEILMRDSARGMAVARMWNASIVASVLIGMLLMTMIYRNLGQGVSAMAEETKVAQLAEEARVIGAETEKDPIFEIDTATITQLFREYDSEDDQEFQRQKFAEEIRQIVEGTPIEKMIPEIAKQDRIVAAFLVAIAKKESGWGVHVPVYQGQDCYNYWGWRGKNPVGSGGHTCFDSPKDAVETVSKRIAFLVSSKKLDTPQKMIVWKCGDCGWDNSAAMQSWINTVDMYFRKLNKNKDEVDKS
;
A
#
# COMPACT_ATOMS: atom_id res chain seq x y z
N MET A 1 45.12 25.91 -49.14
CA MET A 1 45.70 27.09 -48.45
C MET A 1 45.37 27.02 -46.97
N SER A 2 46.38 27.27 -46.15
CA SER A 2 46.52 26.81 -44.77
C SER A 2 45.77 27.67 -43.75
N LYS A 3 45.11 27.01 -42.78
CA LYS A 3 44.49 27.62 -41.59
C LYS A 3 45.60 28.17 -40.67
N LYS A 4 45.74 29.49 -40.57
CA LYS A 4 46.55 30.14 -39.53
C LYS A 4 45.82 30.04 -38.18
N GLN A 5 46.27 29.13 -37.34
CA GLN A 5 45.96 29.11 -35.91
C GLN A 5 46.68 30.29 -35.23
N VAL A 6 45.92 31.22 -34.67
CA VAL A 6 46.46 32.22 -33.74
C VAL A 6 46.51 31.58 -32.36
N LYS A 7 47.71 31.13 -31.96
CA LYS A 7 48.04 30.78 -30.58
C LYS A 7 48.05 32.05 -29.73
N GLN A 8 47.05 32.25 -28.88
CA GLN A 8 47.19 33.15 -27.74
C GLN A 8 47.79 32.37 -26.57
N LYS A 9 49.01 32.77 -26.20
CA LYS A 9 49.78 32.26 -25.06
C LYS A 9 49.05 32.56 -23.76
N ALA A 10 48.73 31.52 -22.99
CA ALA A 10 48.40 31.67 -21.58
C ALA A 10 49.65 32.14 -20.82
N LYS A 11 49.61 33.34 -20.23
CA LYS A 11 50.57 33.75 -19.21
C LYS A 11 50.30 32.92 -17.95
N GLN A 12 51.16 31.96 -17.66
CA GLN A 12 51.22 31.32 -16.35
C GLN A 12 52.04 32.20 -15.42
N THR A 13 51.36 33.00 -14.61
CA THR A 13 51.92 33.52 -13.36
C THR A 13 51.75 32.45 -12.30
N PHE A 14 52.89 31.92 -11.85
CA PHE A 14 53.00 30.92 -10.81
C PHE A 14 52.95 31.65 -9.46
N ILE A 15 51.85 31.54 -8.71
CA ILE A 15 51.81 31.87 -7.28
C ILE A 15 50.95 30.81 -6.58
N ASP A 16 51.60 30.10 -5.67
CA ASP A 16 51.14 29.23 -4.59
C ASP A 16 49.79 28.51 -4.68
N SER A 17 49.91 27.19 -4.73
CA SER A 17 49.10 26.19 -4.01
C SER A 17 47.69 26.61 -3.60
N LEU A 18 46.73 26.40 -4.52
CA LEU A 18 45.38 25.83 -4.27
C LEU A 18 44.64 25.77 -5.62
N GLY A 19 44.92 24.74 -6.41
CA GLY A 19 44.23 24.50 -7.68
C GLY A 19 42.78 24.04 -7.45
N LYS A 20 41.85 24.99 -7.30
CA LYS A 20 40.41 24.70 -7.40
C LYS A 20 40.04 24.63 -8.89
N LYS A 21 39.76 23.43 -9.39
CA LYS A 21 39.12 23.24 -10.69
C LYS A 21 37.70 23.81 -10.61
N GLU A 22 37.48 25.02 -11.11
CA GLU A 22 36.14 25.49 -11.44
C GLU A 22 35.65 24.76 -12.69
N GLY A 23 34.98 23.63 -12.47
CA GLY A 23 34.10 23.06 -13.49
C GLY A 23 32.89 23.97 -13.65
N GLN A 24 32.72 24.58 -14.81
CA GLN A 24 31.45 25.20 -15.19
C GLN A 24 30.40 24.09 -15.35
N GLU A 25 29.68 23.75 -14.27
CA GLU A 25 28.52 22.88 -14.34
C GLU A 25 27.39 23.63 -15.05
N LYS A 26 27.11 23.26 -16.30
CA LYS A 26 25.95 23.73 -17.06
C LYS A 26 24.69 23.13 -16.45
N PHE A 27 24.04 23.84 -15.53
CA PHE A 27 22.72 23.47 -15.04
C PHE A 27 21.61 24.10 -15.88
N PHE A 28 20.59 23.31 -16.18
CA PHE A 28 19.34 23.81 -16.73
C PHE A 28 18.55 24.56 -15.64
N ASP A 29 18.21 25.81 -15.94
CA ASP A 29 17.53 26.74 -15.02
C ASP A 29 16.02 26.48 -14.99
N PHE A 30 15.62 25.37 -14.36
CA PHE A 30 14.22 25.07 -14.10
C PHE A 30 13.79 25.65 -12.72
N PRO A 31 12.56 26.19 -12.58
CA PRO A 31 12.08 26.73 -11.29
C PRO A 31 12.17 25.73 -10.12
N VAL A 32 12.02 24.45 -10.43
CA VAL A 32 12.13 23.34 -9.46
C VAL A 32 13.57 23.13 -8.99
N SER A 33 14.57 23.31 -9.85
CA SER A 33 15.99 23.17 -9.45
C SER A 33 16.41 24.29 -8.50
N ARG A 34 15.93 25.53 -8.71
CA ARG A 34 16.11 26.63 -7.75
C ARG A 34 15.46 26.34 -6.40
N PHE A 35 14.25 25.78 -6.39
CA PHE A 35 13.58 25.38 -5.14
C PHE A 35 14.39 24.31 -4.41
N ILE A 36 14.77 23.23 -5.09
CA ILE A 36 15.56 22.14 -4.50
C ILE A 36 16.91 22.67 -3.98
N LEU A 37 17.60 23.53 -4.71
CA LEU A 37 18.88 24.12 -4.28
C LEU A 37 18.70 25.04 -3.06
N LYS A 38 17.66 25.88 -3.06
CA LYS A 38 17.33 26.77 -1.93
C LYS A 38 17.04 25.98 -0.65
N TYR A 39 16.44 24.80 -0.77
CA TYR A 39 16.05 23.96 0.36
C TYR A 39 16.93 22.70 0.54
N LYS A 40 18.04 22.55 -0.21
CA LYS A 40 18.93 21.37 -0.18
C LYS A 40 19.53 21.14 1.21
N LYS A 41 19.68 22.19 2.00
CA LYS A 41 20.21 22.17 3.36
C LYS A 41 19.13 22.21 4.45
N SER A 42 17.86 22.43 4.10
CA SER A 42 16.75 22.40 5.06
C SER A 42 16.07 21.04 5.02
N SER A 43 16.65 20.05 5.67
CA SER A 43 15.95 18.80 5.96
C SER A 43 14.91 19.02 7.05
N VAL A 44 13.65 18.65 6.78
CA VAL A 44 12.48 18.88 7.65
C VAL A 44 12.38 17.88 8.80
N LEU A 45 13.36 16.99 8.99
CA LEU A 45 13.34 16.02 10.09
C LEU A 45 13.97 16.62 11.35
N PHE A 46 13.15 17.38 12.06
CA PHE A 46 13.12 17.56 13.53
C PHE A 46 14.44 17.86 14.27
N LEU A 47 15.42 18.54 13.67
CA LEU A 47 16.60 18.97 14.42
C LEU A 47 16.25 20.05 15.45
N SER A 48 16.64 19.84 16.71
CA SER A 48 16.38 20.77 17.82
C SER A 48 17.32 21.99 17.84
N ARG A 49 18.30 22.07 16.93
CA ARG A 49 19.34 23.11 16.92
C ARG A 49 19.06 24.17 15.85
N PRO A 50 19.24 25.48 16.14
CA PRO A 50 19.13 26.53 15.13
C PRO A 50 20.25 26.35 14.10
N GLY A 51 19.91 26.19 12.82
CA GLY A 51 20.88 25.99 11.72
C GLY A 51 21.01 24.57 11.17
N GLY A 52 19.99 23.72 11.36
CA GLY A 52 19.97 22.30 10.97
C GLY A 52 20.40 22.00 9.54
N GLY A 53 21.65 21.57 9.38
CA GLY A 53 22.15 20.91 8.17
C GLY A 53 22.05 19.39 8.29
N ARG A 54 22.16 18.70 7.15
CA ARG A 54 22.35 17.24 7.09
C ARG A 54 23.60 16.87 7.88
N THR A 55 23.48 15.85 8.70
CA THR A 55 24.59 15.26 9.45
C THR A 55 24.91 13.91 8.80
N ASP A 56 26.20 13.61 8.65
CA ASP A 56 26.68 12.38 8.00
C ASP A 56 26.58 11.15 8.93
N SER A 57 26.14 11.34 10.18
CA SER A 57 25.98 10.31 11.18
C SER A 57 24.52 10.15 11.59
N PHE A 58 24.08 8.89 11.73
CA PHE A 58 22.77 8.56 12.29
C PHE A 58 22.82 8.78 13.80
N PHE A 59 21.84 9.51 14.33
CA PHE A 59 21.71 9.73 15.75
C PHE A 59 20.50 8.98 16.30
N THR A 60 20.68 8.23 17.39
CA THR A 60 19.58 7.57 18.10
C THR A 60 18.76 8.57 18.90
N SER A 61 17.58 8.15 19.38
CA SER A 61 16.65 8.98 20.17
C SER A 61 17.22 9.48 21.48
N ASP A 62 18.37 8.93 21.88
CA ASP A 62 19.08 9.27 23.11
C ASP A 62 20.12 10.36 22.91
N SER A 63 20.46 10.68 21.65
CA SER A 63 21.39 11.75 21.28
C SER A 63 20.90 13.16 21.63
N LYS A 64 19.59 13.32 21.86
CA LYS A 64 18.92 14.61 22.12
C LYS A 64 19.08 15.64 20.98
N LEU A 65 19.53 15.21 19.80
CA LEU A 65 19.76 16.10 18.64
C LEU A 65 18.48 16.37 17.84
N TYR A 66 17.41 15.62 18.11
CA TYR A 66 16.08 15.81 17.54
C TYR A 66 14.98 15.76 18.59
N TYR A 67 13.79 16.23 18.21
CA TYR A 67 12.58 16.05 19.00
C TYR A 67 11.99 14.67 18.74
N THR A 68 11.80 13.88 19.79
CA THR A 68 11.06 12.62 19.69
C THR A 68 9.58 12.87 19.32
N PRO A 69 8.85 11.88 18.77
CA PRO A 69 7.44 12.04 18.46
C PRO A 69 6.60 12.50 19.66
N GLU A 70 6.96 12.08 20.87
CA GLU A 70 6.29 12.49 22.11
C GLU A 70 6.62 13.92 22.51
N GLU A 71 7.90 14.32 22.45
CA GLU A 71 8.33 15.71 22.64
C GLU A 71 7.68 16.64 21.59
N LEU A 72 7.53 16.17 20.35
CA LEU A 72 6.87 16.92 19.29
C LEU A 72 5.38 17.12 19.60
N ARG A 73 4.69 16.09 20.12
CA ARG A 73 3.30 16.20 20.58
C ARG A 73 3.19 17.16 21.78
N ALA A 74 4.14 17.11 22.71
CA ALA A 74 4.20 18.04 23.84
C ALA A 74 4.38 19.49 23.38
N LEU A 75 5.31 19.74 22.45
CA LEU A 75 5.48 21.04 21.79
C LEU A 75 4.21 21.50 21.05
N GLN A 76 3.52 20.59 20.36
CA GLN A 76 2.25 20.87 19.69
C GLN A 76 1.15 21.27 20.70
N ARG A 77 1.21 20.77 21.93
CA ARG A 77 0.33 21.16 23.04
C ARG A 77 0.79 22.44 23.75
N GLY A 78 1.88 23.07 23.32
CA GLY A 78 2.44 24.28 23.95
C GLY A 78 3.25 24.00 25.23
N GLU A 79 3.58 22.75 25.50
CA GLU A 79 4.34 22.34 26.69
C GLU A 79 5.82 22.72 26.52
N LYS A 80 6.42 23.31 27.56
CA LYS A 80 7.87 23.58 27.58
C LYS A 80 8.63 22.29 27.88
N ILE A 81 9.48 21.86 26.95
CA ILE A 81 10.36 20.72 27.17
C ILE A 81 11.56 21.17 28.01
N ILE A 82 11.65 20.68 29.25
CA ILE A 82 12.82 20.87 30.11
C ILE A 82 13.60 19.55 30.13
N ARG A 83 14.79 19.52 29.51
CA ARG A 83 15.67 18.36 29.54
C ARG A 83 16.60 18.47 30.74
N LEU A 84 16.29 17.77 31.83
CA LEU A 84 17.15 17.73 33.02
C LEU A 84 18.38 16.86 32.73
N THR A 85 19.49 17.49 32.35
CA THR A 85 20.79 16.83 32.21
C THR A 85 21.64 17.17 33.42
N LYS A 86 21.59 16.32 34.46
CA LYS A 86 22.59 16.15 35.54
C LYS A 86 21.94 15.43 36.73
N ARG A 87 21.71 14.12 36.60
CA ARG A 87 21.68 13.20 37.76
C ARG A 87 22.35 11.90 37.34
N LEU A 88 23.36 11.53 38.12
CA LEU A 88 24.12 10.29 38.00
C LEU A 88 23.21 9.15 38.41
N ASP A 89 22.55 8.49 37.45
CA ASP A 89 22.48 7.04 37.43
C ASP A 89 21.91 6.54 36.10
N SER A 90 22.37 5.37 35.70
CA SER A 90 22.32 4.79 34.35
C SER A 90 20.93 4.28 33.91
N LEU A 91 19.86 4.87 34.41
CA LEU A 91 18.50 4.68 33.93
C LEU A 91 17.95 6.07 33.63
N ALA A 92 18.08 6.47 32.36
CA ALA A 92 17.54 7.72 31.85
C ALA A 92 16.00 7.64 31.79
N GLU A 93 15.36 7.61 32.95
CA GLU A 93 13.92 7.75 33.06
C GLU A 93 13.57 9.19 32.66
N ARG A 94 12.90 9.34 31.51
CA ARG A 94 12.42 10.61 30.99
C ARG A 94 11.16 11.01 31.78
N VAL A 95 11.35 11.48 33.01
CA VAL A 95 10.22 11.98 33.81
C VAL A 95 9.85 13.37 33.30
N PHE A 96 8.68 13.47 32.65
CA PHE A 96 8.10 14.74 32.26
C PHE A 96 7.38 15.34 33.46
N ALA A 97 7.92 16.43 34.01
CA ALA A 97 7.18 17.22 34.99
C ALA A 97 6.03 17.94 34.27
N LYS A 98 4.79 17.47 34.49
CA LYS A 98 3.56 18.18 34.06
C LYS A 98 3.47 19.48 34.83
N ASN A 99 4.04 20.55 34.28
CA ASN A 99 3.71 21.90 34.72
C ASN A 99 2.43 22.31 34.01
N ASN A 100 1.29 22.16 34.70
CA ASN A 100 0.01 22.75 34.32
C ASN A 100 0.12 24.28 34.44
N ALA A 101 0.80 24.91 33.48
CA ALA A 101 0.71 26.33 33.27
C ALA A 101 -0.26 26.53 32.11
N ASN A 102 -1.46 27.04 32.43
CA ASN A 102 -2.55 27.39 31.52
C ASN A 102 -2.03 27.92 30.17
N SER A 103 -1.90 27.04 29.18
CA SER A 103 -1.50 27.41 27.83
C SER A 103 -2.78 27.67 27.03
N ALA A 104 -3.08 28.95 26.82
CA ALA A 104 -4.06 29.39 25.84
C ALA A 104 -3.81 28.62 24.53
N VAL A 105 -4.88 28.00 24.01
CA VAL A 105 -4.89 27.17 22.81
C VAL A 105 -4.51 28.02 21.60
N HIS A 106 -3.21 28.17 21.35
CA HIS A 106 -2.74 28.68 20.08
C HIS A 106 -2.85 27.54 19.06
N PRO A 107 -3.63 27.71 17.97
CA PRO A 107 -3.70 26.70 16.93
C PRO A 107 -2.30 26.42 16.41
N SER A 108 -1.93 25.14 16.38
CA SER A 108 -0.57 24.70 16.05
C SER A 108 -0.02 25.44 14.81
N LEU A 109 1.25 25.86 14.87
CA LEU A 109 1.92 26.56 13.76
C LEU A 109 1.79 25.82 12.43
N ILE A 110 1.65 24.50 12.47
CA ILE A 110 1.41 23.63 11.31
C ILE A 110 0.00 23.87 10.74
N PHE A 111 -1.03 23.83 11.59
CA PHE A 111 -2.41 24.09 11.16
C PHE A 111 -2.57 25.51 10.60
N ALA A 112 -1.99 26.51 11.25
CA ALA A 112 -1.96 27.89 10.76
C ALA A 112 -1.24 27.99 9.39
N GLY A 113 -0.16 27.23 9.19
CA GLY A 113 0.56 27.15 7.92
C GLY A 113 -0.24 26.51 6.79
N TRP A 114 -1.02 25.46 7.08
CA TRP A 114 -1.93 24.82 6.12
C TRP A 114 -3.10 25.72 5.76
N GLN A 115 -3.72 26.37 6.75
CA GLN A 115 -4.83 27.28 6.53
C GLN A 115 -4.41 28.47 5.64
N LYS A 116 -3.21 29.02 5.86
CA LYS A 116 -2.67 30.10 5.02
C LYS A 116 -2.44 29.66 3.57
N LYS A 117 -1.92 28.45 3.35
CA LYS A 117 -1.75 27.89 1.99
C LYS A 117 -3.09 27.68 1.28
N TYR A 118 -4.09 27.15 1.99
CA TYR A 118 -5.40 26.89 1.41
C TYR A 118 -6.12 28.18 1.02
N LEU A 119 -5.99 29.23 1.85
CA LEU A 119 -6.52 30.56 1.56
C LEU A 119 -5.85 31.18 0.32
N ASP A 120 -4.52 31.09 0.21
CA ASP A 120 -3.75 31.58 -0.95
C ASP A 120 -4.14 30.83 -2.25
N TYR A 121 -4.30 29.50 -2.18
CA TYR A 121 -4.77 28.72 -3.31
C TYR A 121 -6.18 29.13 -3.75
N ARG A 122 -7.10 29.34 -2.81
CA ARG A 122 -8.47 29.75 -3.12
C ARG A 122 -8.51 31.11 -3.80
N GLU A 123 -7.73 32.07 -3.31
CA GLU A 123 -7.65 33.42 -3.88
C GLU A 123 -7.08 33.39 -5.31
N GLN A 124 -6.03 32.61 -5.56
CA GLN A 124 -5.48 32.41 -6.90
C GLN A 124 -6.48 31.75 -7.85
N LEU A 125 -7.24 30.77 -7.36
CA LEU A 125 -8.28 30.09 -8.15
C LEU A 125 -9.43 31.04 -8.48
N GLU A 126 -9.83 31.89 -7.54
CA GLU A 126 -10.86 32.90 -7.74
C GLU A 126 -10.44 33.95 -8.77
N ILE A 127 -9.18 34.44 -8.70
CA ILE A 127 -8.62 35.37 -9.69
C ILE A 127 -8.58 34.73 -11.08
N LEU A 128 -8.10 33.49 -11.18
CA LEU A 128 -8.03 32.76 -12.45
C LEU A 128 -9.41 32.52 -13.07
N MET A 129 -10.42 32.20 -12.25
CA MET A 129 -11.80 32.04 -12.71
C MET A 129 -12.40 33.38 -13.14
N ARG A 130 -12.15 34.45 -12.39
CA ARG A 130 -12.69 35.79 -12.67
C ARG A 130 -12.05 36.44 -13.91
N ASP A 131 -10.75 36.23 -14.12
CA ASP A 131 -10.03 36.74 -15.29
C ASP A 131 -10.32 35.91 -16.55
N SER A 132 -10.51 34.58 -16.43
CA SER A 132 -10.94 33.77 -17.58
C SER A 132 -12.37 34.09 -18.02
N ALA A 133 -13.26 34.45 -17.09
CA ALA A 133 -14.64 34.81 -17.38
C ALA A 133 -14.80 36.18 -18.06
N ARG A 134 -13.82 37.10 -17.93
CA ARG A 134 -13.92 38.48 -18.45
C ARG A 134 -13.59 38.66 -19.94
N GLY A 135 -13.09 37.63 -20.63
CA GLY A 135 -12.67 37.72 -22.03
C GLY A 135 -13.34 36.74 -23.00
N MET A 136 -14.18 35.84 -22.52
CA MET A 136 -14.77 34.78 -23.34
C MET A 136 -16.25 35.05 -23.61
N ALA A 137 -16.66 35.00 -24.88
CA ALA A 137 -18.07 35.02 -25.24
C ALA A 137 -18.80 33.82 -24.60
N VAL A 138 -20.05 34.01 -24.16
CA VAL A 138 -20.88 32.99 -23.47
C VAL A 138 -20.91 31.67 -24.25
N ALA A 139 -20.96 31.72 -25.58
CA ALA A 139 -20.91 30.54 -26.45
C ALA A 139 -19.58 29.74 -26.34
N ARG A 140 -18.44 30.43 -26.17
CA ARG A 140 -17.13 29.77 -25.99
C ARG A 140 -17.01 29.13 -24.61
N MET A 141 -17.59 29.73 -23.58
CA MET A 141 -17.67 29.13 -22.25
C MET A 141 -18.55 27.87 -22.25
N TRP A 142 -19.68 27.90 -22.96
CA TRP A 142 -20.53 26.73 -23.13
C TRP A 142 -19.81 25.58 -23.82
N ASN A 143 -19.11 25.86 -24.91
CA ASN A 143 -18.32 24.84 -25.61
C ASN A 143 -17.15 24.32 -24.74
N ALA A 144 -16.49 25.18 -23.98
CA ALA A 144 -15.44 24.77 -23.04
C ALA A 144 -15.98 23.86 -21.92
N SER A 145 -17.19 24.14 -21.42
CA SER A 145 -17.88 23.29 -20.43
C SER A 145 -18.19 21.90 -20.98
N ILE A 146 -18.67 21.82 -22.23
CA ILE A 146 -18.93 20.54 -22.91
C ILE A 146 -17.64 19.75 -23.10
N VAL A 147 -16.55 20.39 -23.53
CA VAL A 147 -15.26 19.70 -23.70
C VAL A 147 -14.71 19.23 -22.35
N ALA A 148 -14.81 20.06 -21.30
CA ALA A 148 -14.36 19.70 -19.97
C ALA A 148 -15.15 18.52 -19.38
N SER A 149 -16.48 18.49 -19.55
CA SER A 149 -17.32 17.40 -19.05
C SER A 149 -16.99 16.06 -19.74
N VAL A 150 -16.72 16.09 -21.05
CA VAL A 150 -16.29 14.90 -21.80
C VAL A 150 -14.93 14.38 -21.29
N LEU A 151 -13.94 15.26 -21.09
CA LEU A 151 -12.63 14.86 -20.58
C LEU A 151 -12.70 14.30 -19.15
N ILE A 152 -13.48 14.94 -18.28
CA ILE A 152 -13.72 14.46 -16.92
C ILE A 152 -14.45 13.11 -16.96
N GLY A 153 -15.43 12.93 -17.85
CA GLY A 153 -16.14 11.66 -18.05
C GLY A 153 -15.21 10.54 -18.51
N MET A 154 -14.31 10.80 -19.46
CA MET A 154 -13.30 9.82 -19.88
C MET A 154 -12.35 9.44 -18.72
N LEU A 155 -11.95 10.41 -17.90
CA LEU A 155 -11.05 10.18 -16.77
C LEU A 155 -11.76 9.41 -15.64
N LEU A 156 -13.03 9.72 -15.38
CA LEU A 156 -13.86 8.98 -14.43
C LEU A 156 -14.11 7.55 -14.90
N MET A 157 -14.48 7.35 -16.17
CA MET A 157 -14.69 6.01 -16.72
C MET A 157 -13.42 5.18 -16.62
N THR A 158 -12.25 5.74 -16.96
CA THR A 158 -10.98 5.01 -16.82
C THR A 158 -10.64 4.67 -15.37
N MET A 159 -10.94 5.54 -14.40
CA MET A 159 -10.82 5.22 -12.98
C MET A 159 -11.82 4.15 -12.54
N ILE A 160 -13.07 4.20 -13.03
CA ILE A 160 -14.11 3.21 -12.71
C ILE A 160 -13.69 1.85 -13.26
N TYR A 161 -13.32 1.74 -14.53
CA TYR A 161 -12.85 0.49 -15.14
C TYR A 161 -11.64 -0.09 -14.41
N ARG A 162 -10.70 0.76 -13.99
CA ARG A 162 -9.47 0.33 -13.33
C ARG A 162 -9.68 -0.09 -11.87
N ASN A 163 -10.63 0.52 -11.16
CA ASN A 163 -10.82 0.28 -9.72
C ASN A 163 -12.02 -0.63 -9.40
N LEU A 164 -13.04 -0.71 -10.28
CA LEU A 164 -14.29 -1.44 -10.03
C LEU A 164 -14.49 -2.65 -10.98
N GLY A 165 -13.64 -2.84 -12.00
CA GLY A 165 -13.74 -3.99 -12.92
C GLY A 165 -14.97 -3.94 -13.84
N GLN A 166 -15.11 -4.93 -14.72
CA GLN A 166 -16.16 -5.00 -15.77
C GLN A 166 -17.60 -5.12 -15.23
N GLY A 167 -17.81 -5.31 -13.93
CA GLY A 167 -19.13 -5.54 -13.32
C GLY A 167 -20.04 -4.32 -13.20
N VAL A 168 -19.55 -3.09 -13.39
CA VAL A 168 -20.37 -1.86 -13.28
C VAL A 168 -21.07 -1.49 -14.60
N SER A 169 -20.61 -2.03 -15.74
CA SER A 169 -21.18 -1.71 -17.06
C SER A 169 -22.54 -2.37 -17.32
N ALA A 170 -22.87 -3.48 -16.65
CA ALA A 170 -24.13 -4.19 -16.84
C ALA A 170 -25.35 -3.45 -16.23
N MET A 171 -25.15 -2.71 -15.13
CA MET A 171 -26.23 -1.94 -14.48
C MET A 171 -26.68 -0.69 -15.27
N ALA A 172 -25.83 -0.18 -16.17
CA ALA A 172 -26.16 1.01 -16.97
C ALA A 172 -27.07 0.67 -18.16
N GLU A 173 -27.14 -0.60 -18.55
CA GLU A 173 -28.00 -1.06 -19.65
C GLU A 173 -29.41 -1.40 -19.13
N GLU A 174 -29.53 -2.00 -17.94
CA GLU A 174 -30.82 -2.26 -17.27
C GLU A 174 -31.67 -0.99 -17.05
N THR A 175 -31.04 0.16 -16.77
CA THR A 175 -31.76 1.42 -16.55
C THR A 175 -32.32 2.04 -17.84
N LYS A 176 -31.71 1.78 -19.00
CA LYS A 176 -32.26 2.20 -20.31
C LYS A 176 -33.40 1.29 -20.77
N VAL A 177 -33.32 -0.01 -20.47
CA VAL A 177 -34.40 -0.97 -20.79
C VAL A 177 -35.63 -0.71 -19.91
N ALA A 178 -35.44 -0.34 -18.64
CA ALA A 178 -36.53 0.01 -17.73
C ALA A 178 -37.30 1.28 -18.18
N GLN A 179 -36.61 2.30 -18.71
CA GLN A 179 -37.26 3.53 -19.19
C GLN A 179 -38.03 3.35 -20.51
N LEU A 180 -37.56 2.47 -21.40
CA LEU A 180 -38.28 2.15 -22.65
C LEU A 180 -39.51 1.24 -22.42
N ALA A 181 -39.48 0.42 -21.37
CA ALA A 181 -40.62 -0.45 -21.01
C ALA A 181 -41.80 0.31 -20.40
N GLU A 182 -41.57 1.50 -19.83
CA GLU A 182 -42.61 2.31 -19.19
C GLU A 182 -43.40 3.15 -20.22
N GLU A 183 -42.75 3.61 -21.31
CA GLU A 183 -43.43 4.30 -22.42
C GLU A 183 -44.29 3.36 -23.29
N ALA A 184 -43.98 2.06 -23.34
CA ALA A 184 -44.74 1.09 -24.13
C ALA A 184 -46.06 0.63 -23.48
N ARG A 185 -46.34 1.03 -22.23
CA ARG A 185 -47.49 0.54 -21.46
C ARG A 185 -48.76 1.40 -21.59
N VAL A 186 -48.72 2.48 -22.36
CA VAL A 186 -49.86 3.37 -22.61
C VAL A 186 -50.15 3.44 -24.11
N ILE A 187 -50.68 2.36 -24.68
CA ILE A 187 -51.58 2.31 -25.85
C ILE A 187 -52.09 0.86 -25.91
N GLY A 188 -53.37 0.65 -25.63
CA GLY A 188 -54.01 -0.65 -25.76
C GLY A 188 -54.56 -0.90 -27.16
N ALA A 189 -54.58 -2.18 -27.59
CA ALA A 189 -55.73 -2.84 -28.21
C ALA A 189 -55.37 -4.29 -28.63
N GLU A 190 -56.25 -5.18 -28.20
CA GLU A 190 -56.48 -6.60 -28.52
C GLU A 190 -55.84 -7.21 -29.78
N THR A 191 -55.23 -8.39 -29.64
CA THR A 191 -55.66 -9.61 -30.37
C THR A 191 -54.92 -10.85 -29.88
N GLU A 192 -55.66 -11.96 -29.79
CA GLU A 192 -55.18 -13.32 -29.54
C GLU A 192 -54.01 -13.72 -30.45
N LYS A 193 -52.96 -14.27 -29.84
CA LYS A 193 -52.16 -15.41 -30.32
C LYS A 193 -51.18 -15.77 -29.21
N ASP A 194 -51.18 -17.03 -28.81
CA ASP A 194 -50.20 -17.60 -27.89
C ASP A 194 -48.78 -17.14 -28.27
N PRO A 195 -48.01 -16.50 -27.38
CA PRO A 195 -46.59 -16.48 -27.57
C PRO A 195 -46.09 -17.84 -27.10
N ILE A 196 -45.80 -18.71 -28.07
CA ILE A 196 -44.75 -19.71 -27.89
C ILE A 196 -43.58 -18.92 -27.30
N PHE A 197 -43.28 -19.17 -26.03
CA PHE A 197 -42.12 -18.63 -25.35
C PHE A 197 -40.93 -19.14 -26.16
N GLU A 198 -40.41 -18.33 -27.08
CA GLU A 198 -39.05 -18.48 -27.59
C GLU A 198 -38.16 -18.22 -26.38
N ILE A 199 -37.97 -19.26 -25.59
CA ILE A 199 -36.99 -19.19 -24.51
C ILE A 199 -35.65 -19.10 -25.23
N ASP A 200 -35.03 -17.92 -25.14
CA ASP A 200 -33.74 -17.66 -25.75
C ASP A 200 -32.75 -18.70 -25.21
N THR A 201 -32.45 -19.69 -26.06
CA THR A 201 -31.54 -20.79 -25.74
C THR A 201 -30.17 -20.26 -25.32
N ALA A 202 -29.80 -19.04 -25.71
CA ALA A 202 -28.60 -18.37 -25.24
C ALA A 202 -28.65 -18.03 -23.74
N THR A 203 -29.78 -17.55 -23.23
CA THR A 203 -29.97 -17.24 -21.80
C THR A 203 -30.00 -18.50 -20.95
N ILE A 204 -30.68 -19.56 -21.42
CA ILE A 204 -30.66 -20.88 -20.77
C ILE A 204 -29.24 -21.44 -20.75
N THR A 205 -28.50 -21.35 -21.86
CA THR A 205 -27.13 -21.85 -21.95
C THR A 205 -26.18 -21.05 -21.04
N GLN A 206 -26.42 -19.75 -20.85
CA GLN A 206 -25.67 -18.92 -19.90
C GLN A 206 -25.97 -19.33 -18.46
N LEU A 207 -27.24 -19.53 -18.11
CA LEU A 207 -27.65 -20.01 -16.78
C LEU A 207 -27.07 -21.39 -16.46
N PHE A 208 -27.10 -22.35 -17.39
CA PHE A 208 -26.49 -23.65 -17.19
C PHE A 208 -24.95 -23.57 -17.07
N ARG A 209 -24.28 -22.72 -17.86
CA ARG A 209 -22.83 -22.51 -17.72
C ARG A 209 -22.44 -21.85 -16.40
N GLU A 210 -23.26 -20.94 -15.89
CA GLU A 210 -23.03 -20.29 -14.60
C GLU A 210 -23.25 -21.28 -13.45
N TYR A 211 -24.31 -22.09 -13.51
CA TYR A 211 -24.60 -23.14 -12.53
C TYR A 211 -23.52 -24.24 -12.51
N ASP A 212 -23.11 -24.72 -13.71
CA ASP A 212 -22.00 -25.67 -13.85
C ASP A 212 -20.71 -25.09 -13.25
N SER A 213 -20.49 -23.77 -13.37
CA SER A 213 -19.27 -23.13 -12.87
C SER A 213 -19.22 -22.95 -11.34
N GLU A 214 -20.35 -22.81 -10.67
CA GLU A 214 -20.41 -22.67 -9.20
C GLU A 214 -20.23 -24.03 -8.51
N ASP A 215 -20.92 -25.06 -9.01
CA ASP A 215 -20.79 -26.44 -8.51
C ASP A 215 -19.37 -26.97 -8.77
N ASP A 216 -18.79 -26.66 -9.94
CA ASP A 216 -17.39 -27.00 -10.22
C ASP A 216 -16.44 -26.30 -9.25
N GLN A 217 -16.65 -25.02 -8.94
CA GLN A 217 -15.79 -24.29 -8.00
C GLN A 217 -15.86 -24.85 -6.59
N GLU A 218 -17.07 -25.15 -6.11
CA GLU A 218 -17.25 -25.73 -4.77
C GLU A 218 -16.66 -27.13 -4.69
N PHE A 219 -16.84 -27.95 -5.73
CA PHE A 219 -16.20 -29.26 -5.84
C PHE A 219 -14.66 -29.15 -5.82
N GLN A 220 -14.07 -28.21 -6.56
CA GLN A 220 -12.62 -27.97 -6.54
C GLN A 220 -12.13 -27.50 -5.16
N ARG A 221 -12.89 -26.64 -4.46
CA ARG A 221 -12.56 -26.20 -3.11
C ARG A 221 -12.59 -27.35 -2.11
N GLN A 222 -13.60 -28.21 -2.18
CA GLN A 222 -13.71 -29.38 -1.31
C GLN A 222 -12.59 -30.38 -1.56
N LYS A 223 -12.28 -30.66 -2.83
CA LYS A 223 -11.14 -31.49 -3.20
C LYS A 223 -9.83 -30.93 -2.67
N PHE A 224 -9.62 -29.62 -2.82
CA PHE A 224 -8.42 -28.96 -2.33
C PHE A 224 -8.35 -28.93 -0.80
N ALA A 225 -9.47 -28.74 -0.11
CA ALA A 225 -9.56 -28.84 1.34
C ALA A 225 -9.13 -30.22 1.84
N GLU A 226 -9.51 -31.28 1.13
CA GLU A 226 -9.13 -32.66 1.46
C GLU A 226 -7.64 -32.92 1.19
N GLU A 227 -7.08 -32.38 0.09
CA GLU A 227 -5.63 -32.39 -0.15
C GLU A 227 -4.84 -31.72 0.98
N ILE A 228 -5.34 -30.59 1.49
CA ILE A 228 -4.74 -29.91 2.64
C ILE A 228 -4.88 -30.77 3.90
N ARG A 229 -6.06 -31.35 4.15
CA ARG A 229 -6.31 -32.19 5.33
C ARG A 229 -5.34 -33.36 5.40
N GLN A 230 -5.09 -34.05 4.30
CA GLN A 230 -4.11 -35.15 4.22
C GLN A 230 -2.69 -34.72 4.61
N ILE A 231 -2.33 -33.45 4.43
CA ILE A 231 -1.00 -32.93 4.76
C ILE A 231 -0.89 -32.55 6.24
N VAL A 232 -1.98 -32.03 6.82
CA VAL A 232 -1.99 -31.43 8.16
C VAL A 232 -2.72 -32.26 9.21
N GLU A 233 -3.04 -33.52 8.88
CA GLU A 233 -3.79 -34.44 9.73
C GLU A 233 -3.23 -34.50 11.16
N GLY A 234 -4.12 -34.40 12.15
CA GLY A 234 -3.76 -34.48 13.57
C GLY A 234 -3.09 -33.23 14.14
N THR A 235 -3.13 -32.10 13.43
CA THR A 235 -2.55 -30.83 13.92
C THR A 235 -3.59 -29.72 14.11
N PRO A 236 -3.32 -28.72 14.99
CA PRO A 236 -4.29 -27.66 15.29
C PRO A 236 -4.76 -26.84 14.08
N ILE A 237 -3.96 -26.72 13.02
CA ILE A 237 -4.35 -26.02 11.78
C ILE A 237 -5.50 -26.68 11.04
N GLU A 238 -5.85 -27.93 11.34
CA GLU A 238 -6.98 -28.62 10.70
C GLU A 238 -8.30 -27.83 10.86
N LYS A 239 -8.47 -27.14 11.99
CA LYS A 239 -9.64 -26.30 12.28
C LYS A 239 -9.76 -25.09 11.34
N MET A 240 -8.66 -24.69 10.70
CA MET A 240 -8.59 -23.54 9.78
C MET A 240 -8.79 -23.92 8.32
N ILE A 241 -8.78 -25.21 7.97
CA ILE A 241 -8.86 -25.68 6.57
C ILE A 241 -10.03 -25.07 5.79
N PRO A 242 -11.26 -24.99 6.32
CA PRO A 242 -12.38 -24.42 5.57
C PRO A 242 -12.15 -22.98 5.14
N GLU A 243 -11.41 -22.19 5.94
CA GLU A 243 -11.09 -20.80 5.60
C GLU A 243 -9.86 -20.68 4.70
N ILE A 244 -8.90 -21.61 4.82
CA ILE A 244 -7.72 -21.69 3.95
C ILE A 244 -8.14 -22.08 2.53
N ALA A 245 -9.08 -23.03 2.38
CA ALA A 245 -9.55 -23.53 1.08
C ALA A 245 -10.31 -22.48 0.26
N LYS A 246 -10.85 -21.43 0.90
CA LYS A 246 -11.48 -20.29 0.21
C LYS A 246 -10.47 -19.34 -0.46
N GLN A 247 -9.20 -19.43 -0.07
CA GLN A 247 -8.16 -18.55 -0.62
C GLN A 247 -7.69 -19.07 -1.99
N ASP A 248 -7.04 -18.19 -2.76
CA ASP A 248 -6.34 -18.61 -3.98
C ASP A 248 -5.35 -19.75 -3.68
N ARG A 249 -5.25 -20.71 -4.61
CA ARG A 249 -4.45 -21.94 -4.41
C ARG A 249 -2.99 -21.64 -4.04
N ILE A 250 -2.38 -20.62 -4.64
CA ILE A 250 -0.99 -20.22 -4.34
C ILE A 250 -0.91 -19.65 -2.93
N VAL A 251 -1.86 -18.80 -2.55
CA VAL A 251 -1.94 -18.20 -1.22
C VAL A 251 -2.16 -19.28 -0.15
N ALA A 252 -3.08 -20.21 -0.39
CA ALA A 252 -3.36 -21.34 0.49
C ALA A 252 -2.14 -22.27 0.63
N ALA A 253 -1.42 -22.55 -0.46
CA ALA A 253 -0.19 -23.33 -0.42
C ALA A 253 0.88 -22.64 0.46
N PHE A 254 1.04 -21.31 0.34
CA PHE A 254 1.92 -20.56 1.22
C PHE A 254 1.46 -20.54 2.67
N LEU A 255 0.15 -20.43 2.93
CA LEU A 255 -0.41 -20.50 4.29
C LEU A 255 -0.01 -21.81 4.97
N VAL A 256 -0.25 -22.95 4.32
CA VAL A 256 0.07 -24.26 4.90
C VAL A 256 1.59 -24.47 5.05
N ALA A 257 2.36 -24.06 4.04
CA ALA A 257 3.81 -24.25 4.03
C ALA A 257 4.54 -23.38 5.08
N ILE A 258 4.14 -22.11 5.22
CA ILE A 258 4.71 -21.20 6.24
C ILE A 258 4.31 -21.68 7.64
N ALA A 259 3.06 -22.10 7.84
CA ALA A 259 2.61 -22.61 9.14
C ALA A 259 3.41 -23.82 9.62
N LYS A 260 3.80 -24.72 8.69
CA LYS A 260 4.69 -25.84 9.04
C LYS A 260 6.01 -25.34 9.61
N LYS A 261 6.60 -24.32 9.01
CA LYS A 261 7.93 -23.87 9.39
C LYS A 261 7.93 -23.02 10.66
N GLU A 262 6.90 -22.20 10.85
CA GLU A 262 6.85 -21.25 11.97
C GLU A 262 6.32 -21.88 13.26
N SER A 263 5.35 -22.81 13.17
CA SER A 263 4.71 -23.41 14.36
C SER A 263 4.57 -24.93 14.31
N GLY A 264 5.05 -25.58 13.25
CA GLY A 264 4.81 -27.01 13.08
C GLY A 264 3.34 -27.33 12.81
N TRP A 265 2.59 -26.44 12.14
CA TRP A 265 1.12 -26.50 11.98
C TRP A 265 0.32 -26.28 13.27
N GLY A 266 0.86 -25.48 14.18
CA GLY A 266 0.20 -25.15 15.43
C GLY A 266 0.63 -26.00 16.63
N VAL A 267 1.60 -26.92 16.47
CA VAL A 267 2.17 -27.69 17.58
C VAL A 267 2.93 -26.79 18.57
N HIS A 268 3.59 -25.75 18.07
CA HIS A 268 4.32 -24.76 18.85
C HIS A 268 3.70 -23.38 18.65
N VAL A 269 2.83 -22.97 19.56
CA VAL A 269 1.95 -21.81 19.38
C VAL A 269 2.04 -20.87 20.57
N PRO A 270 1.98 -19.54 20.31
CA PRO A 270 1.84 -18.59 21.40
C PRO A 270 0.52 -18.81 22.13
N VAL A 271 0.58 -18.89 23.45
CA VAL A 271 -0.58 -19.05 24.31
C VAL A 271 -0.90 -17.71 24.97
N TYR A 272 -2.18 -17.37 25.09
CA TYR A 272 -2.66 -16.24 25.87
C TYR A 272 -3.69 -16.73 26.87
N GLN A 273 -3.44 -16.50 28.17
CA GLN A 273 -4.32 -16.96 29.25
C GLN A 273 -4.64 -18.47 29.21
N GLY A 274 -3.68 -19.30 28.78
CA GLY A 274 -3.87 -20.75 28.65
C GLY A 274 -4.64 -21.18 27.39
N GLN A 275 -5.03 -20.25 26.51
CA GLN A 275 -5.76 -20.50 25.27
C GLN A 275 -4.87 -20.34 24.03
N ASP A 276 -5.21 -21.09 22.98
CA ASP A 276 -4.58 -21.00 21.65
C ASP A 276 -4.90 -19.65 20.99
N CYS A 277 -3.87 -18.92 20.57
CA CYS A 277 -3.96 -17.63 19.91
C CYS A 277 -4.18 -17.68 18.40
N TYR A 278 -4.32 -18.87 17.81
CA TYR A 278 -4.53 -19.11 16.39
C TYR A 278 -3.44 -18.51 15.48
N ASN A 279 -2.25 -18.25 16.02
CA ASN A 279 -1.13 -17.65 15.29
C ASN A 279 -0.09 -18.69 14.91
N TYR A 280 -0.27 -19.29 13.73
CA TYR A 280 0.57 -20.37 13.26
C TYR A 280 1.69 -19.92 12.31
N TRP A 281 1.70 -18.63 11.94
CA TRP A 281 2.57 -18.05 10.91
C TRP A 281 3.61 -17.06 11.47
N GLY A 282 3.70 -16.93 12.80
CA GLY A 282 4.63 -16.01 13.45
C GLY A 282 4.23 -14.53 13.30
N TRP A 283 2.95 -14.24 13.09
CA TRP A 283 2.46 -12.88 12.83
C TRP A 283 2.74 -11.93 14.00
N ARG A 284 3.23 -10.73 13.68
CA ARG A 284 3.50 -9.64 14.64
C ARG A 284 2.77 -8.38 14.18
N GLY A 285 1.55 -8.22 14.68
CA GLY A 285 0.70 -7.05 14.48
C GLY A 285 0.62 -6.15 15.71
N LYS A 286 -0.36 -5.24 15.73
CA LYS A 286 -0.57 -4.24 16.79
C LYS A 286 -1.48 -4.73 17.94
N ASN A 287 -2.08 -5.91 17.79
CA ASN A 287 -3.10 -6.50 18.66
C ASN A 287 -2.48 -7.17 19.91
N PRO A 288 -3.30 -7.57 20.92
CA PRO A 288 -2.82 -8.16 22.17
C PRO A 288 -1.80 -9.29 21.94
N VAL A 289 -0.83 -9.30 22.84
CA VAL A 289 0.41 -10.05 22.69
C VAL A 289 0.31 -11.36 23.46
N GLY A 290 0.31 -12.47 22.74
CA GLY A 290 0.54 -13.81 23.31
C GLY A 290 2.00 -14.00 23.72
N SER A 291 2.31 -15.15 24.31
CA SER A 291 3.70 -15.46 24.71
C SER A 291 4.69 -15.27 23.56
N GLY A 292 5.77 -14.50 23.79
CA GLY A 292 6.83 -14.30 22.79
C GLY A 292 6.65 -13.12 21.82
N GLY A 293 5.72 -12.19 22.09
CA GLY A 293 5.59 -10.98 21.24
C GLY A 293 4.72 -11.19 20.00
N HIS A 294 4.09 -12.35 19.87
CA HIS A 294 3.22 -12.69 18.75
C HIS A 294 1.79 -12.21 18.99
N THR A 295 1.12 -11.79 17.92
CA THR A 295 -0.28 -11.37 18.00
C THR A 295 -1.18 -12.55 18.30
N CYS A 296 -2.14 -12.35 19.20
CA CYS A 296 -3.25 -13.26 19.43
C CYS A 296 -4.44 -12.88 18.54
N PHE A 297 -4.98 -13.83 17.78
CA PHE A 297 -6.18 -13.63 16.99
C PHE A 297 -7.41 -14.11 17.76
N ASP A 298 -8.55 -13.46 17.53
CA ASP A 298 -9.78 -13.78 18.26
C ASP A 298 -10.44 -15.07 17.74
N SER A 299 -10.19 -15.44 16.48
CA SER A 299 -10.75 -16.64 15.86
C SER A 299 -9.86 -17.23 14.76
N PRO A 300 -10.05 -18.52 14.40
CA PRO A 300 -9.40 -19.14 13.26
C PRO A 300 -9.64 -18.38 11.94
N LYS A 301 -10.86 -17.86 11.77
CA LYS A 301 -11.24 -17.08 10.59
C LYS A 301 -10.48 -15.77 10.50
N ASP A 302 -10.42 -15.02 11.60
CA ASP A 302 -9.68 -13.74 11.67
C ASP A 302 -8.18 -13.93 11.40
N ALA A 303 -7.61 -15.01 11.95
CA ALA A 303 -6.21 -15.37 11.72
C ALA A 303 -5.93 -15.64 10.23
N VAL A 304 -6.72 -16.53 9.61
CA VAL A 304 -6.55 -16.89 8.20
C VAL A 304 -6.77 -15.68 7.31
N GLU A 305 -7.83 -14.89 7.54
CA GLU A 305 -8.16 -13.72 6.72
C GLU A 305 -7.08 -12.63 6.80
N THR A 306 -6.54 -12.37 7.99
CA THR A 306 -5.48 -11.37 8.18
C THR A 306 -4.18 -11.78 7.49
N VAL A 307 -3.76 -13.04 7.69
CA VAL A 307 -2.53 -13.57 7.13
C VAL A 307 -2.65 -13.76 5.62
N SER A 308 -3.79 -14.27 5.13
CA SER A 308 -4.04 -14.49 3.70
C SER A 308 -4.02 -13.17 2.95
N LYS A 309 -4.61 -12.09 3.47
CA LYS A 309 -4.55 -10.75 2.86
C LYS A 309 -3.11 -10.27 2.68
N ARG A 310 -2.24 -10.51 3.67
CA ARG A 310 -0.82 -10.13 3.55
C ARG A 310 -0.09 -10.98 2.51
N ILE A 311 -0.27 -12.29 2.53
CA ILE A 311 0.36 -13.19 1.56
C ILE A 311 -0.14 -12.88 0.15
N ALA A 312 -1.45 -12.71 -0.03
CA ALA A 312 -2.07 -12.31 -1.28
C ALA A 312 -1.49 -10.98 -1.80
N PHE A 313 -1.25 -10.00 -0.93
CA PHE A 313 -0.57 -8.76 -1.31
C PHE A 313 0.88 -9.01 -1.79
N LEU A 314 1.64 -9.85 -1.10
CA LEU A 314 3.01 -10.21 -1.49
C LEU A 314 3.05 -10.95 -2.83
N VAL A 315 2.14 -11.90 -3.05
CA VAL A 315 2.03 -12.66 -4.30
C VAL A 315 1.59 -11.74 -5.45
N SER A 316 0.50 -10.99 -5.29
CA SER A 316 -0.10 -10.19 -6.36
C SER A 316 0.71 -8.92 -6.70
N SER A 317 1.08 -8.15 -5.69
CA SER A 317 1.64 -6.79 -5.85
C SER A 317 3.16 -6.81 -5.96
N LYS A 318 3.83 -7.75 -5.28
CA LYS A 318 5.29 -7.89 -5.32
C LYS A 318 5.76 -9.04 -6.21
N LYS A 319 4.84 -9.80 -6.82
CA LYS A 319 5.14 -10.95 -7.69
C LYS A 319 6.06 -11.97 -7.02
N LEU A 320 5.86 -12.15 -5.71
CA LEU A 320 6.56 -13.14 -4.89
C LEU A 320 5.77 -14.44 -4.91
N ASP A 321 5.83 -15.12 -6.05
CA ASP A 321 5.08 -16.35 -6.36
C ASP A 321 5.86 -17.64 -6.05
N THR A 322 7.11 -17.51 -5.61
CA THR A 322 8.01 -18.63 -5.34
C THR A 322 8.49 -18.59 -3.87
N PRO A 323 8.71 -19.74 -3.22
CA PRO A 323 9.22 -19.84 -1.85
C PRO A 323 10.51 -19.03 -1.61
N GLN A 324 11.41 -18.99 -2.60
CA GLN A 324 12.66 -18.25 -2.57
C GLN A 324 12.40 -16.74 -2.46
N LYS A 325 11.41 -16.22 -3.20
CA LYS A 325 11.00 -14.81 -3.16
C LYS A 325 10.16 -14.48 -1.93
N MET A 326 9.39 -15.45 -1.42
CA MET A 326 8.52 -15.30 -0.25
C MET A 326 9.29 -15.16 1.08
N ILE A 327 10.62 -15.27 1.04
CA ILE A 327 11.52 -15.09 2.18
C ILE A 327 11.36 -13.76 2.92
N VAL A 328 10.87 -12.74 2.22
CA VAL A 328 10.49 -11.43 2.76
C VAL A 328 9.52 -11.57 3.94
N TRP A 329 8.72 -12.64 3.98
CA TRP A 329 7.87 -12.98 5.13
C TRP A 329 8.67 -13.10 6.43
N LYS A 330 9.83 -13.76 6.39
CA LYS A 330 10.62 -14.09 7.57
C LYS A 330 11.40 -12.90 8.11
N CYS A 331 12.07 -12.15 7.24
CA CYS A 331 13.09 -11.17 7.65
C CYS A 331 12.94 -9.81 6.94
N GLY A 332 11.89 -9.61 6.14
CA GLY A 332 11.69 -8.36 5.40
C GLY A 332 12.75 -8.18 4.32
N ASP A 333 13.77 -7.37 4.60
CA ASP A 333 14.83 -7.01 3.66
C ASP A 333 16.13 -7.75 4.01
N CYS A 334 16.15 -9.04 3.66
CA CYS A 334 17.22 -9.97 4.05
C CYS A 334 18.42 -9.93 3.09
N GLY A 335 18.78 -8.76 2.57
CA GLY A 335 19.77 -8.58 1.49
C GLY A 335 21.23 -8.90 1.86
N TRP A 336 21.53 -9.31 3.09
CA TRP A 336 22.91 -9.37 3.61
C TRP A 336 23.29 -10.68 4.31
N ASP A 337 22.38 -11.64 4.48
CA ASP A 337 22.72 -12.89 5.20
C ASP A 337 21.98 -14.10 4.62
N ASN A 338 22.64 -14.84 3.74
CA ASN A 338 22.17 -16.12 3.21
C ASN A 338 22.54 -17.26 4.18
N SER A 339 22.02 -17.17 5.40
CA SER A 339 22.37 -18.09 6.49
C SER A 339 21.75 -19.49 6.28
N ALA A 340 22.35 -20.53 6.88
CA ALA A 340 21.81 -21.90 6.82
C ALA A 340 20.36 -21.99 7.33
N ALA A 341 19.97 -21.14 8.28
CA ALA A 341 18.61 -21.05 8.79
C ALA A 341 17.61 -20.58 7.70
N MET A 342 18.06 -19.68 6.83
CA MET A 342 17.28 -19.14 5.73
C MET A 342 17.03 -20.18 4.64
N GLN A 343 18.07 -20.93 4.26
CA GLN A 343 17.94 -22.05 3.32
C GLN A 343 17.05 -23.16 3.88
N SER A 344 17.21 -23.50 5.16
CA SER A 344 16.33 -24.46 5.84
C SER A 344 14.86 -24.02 5.80
N TRP A 345 14.60 -22.72 5.95
CA TRP A 345 13.26 -22.16 5.84
C TRP A 345 12.72 -22.31 4.42
N ILE A 346 13.46 -21.85 3.41
CA ILE A 346 13.07 -21.96 2.00
C ILE A 346 12.78 -23.41 1.63
N ASN A 347 13.67 -24.34 1.97
CA ASN A 347 13.52 -25.76 1.62
C ASN A 347 12.27 -26.38 2.23
N THR A 348 11.96 -26.02 3.47
CA THR A 348 10.74 -26.51 4.14
C THR A 348 9.50 -25.95 3.42
N VAL A 349 9.47 -24.65 3.16
CA VAL A 349 8.33 -23.99 2.51
C VAL A 349 8.16 -24.52 1.08
N ASP A 350 9.24 -24.67 0.32
CA ASP A 350 9.23 -25.17 -1.05
C ASP A 350 8.71 -26.61 -1.14
N MET A 351 9.13 -27.49 -0.23
CA MET A 351 8.65 -28.87 -0.20
C MET A 351 7.13 -28.96 -0.05
N TYR A 352 6.53 -28.19 0.87
CA TYR A 352 5.08 -28.21 1.08
C TYR A 352 4.31 -27.41 0.04
N PHE A 353 4.87 -26.29 -0.43
CA PHE A 353 4.30 -25.50 -1.50
C PHE A 353 4.15 -26.33 -2.78
N ARG A 354 5.20 -27.04 -3.20
CA ARG A 354 5.16 -27.95 -4.34
C ARG A 354 4.16 -29.09 -4.17
N LYS A 355 4.05 -29.66 -2.96
CA LYS A 355 3.09 -30.74 -2.67
C LYS A 355 1.64 -30.31 -2.94
N LEU A 356 1.29 -29.06 -2.65
CA LEU A 356 -0.05 -28.50 -2.86
C LEU A 356 -0.26 -27.88 -4.25
N ASN A 357 0.83 -27.50 -4.92
CA ASN A 357 0.79 -26.83 -6.22
C ASN A 357 1.17 -27.74 -7.41
N LYS A 358 1.18 -29.08 -7.22
CA LYS A 358 1.63 -30.07 -8.23
C LYS A 358 1.00 -29.90 -9.62
N ASN A 359 -0.24 -29.43 -9.70
CA ASN A 359 -0.97 -29.38 -10.97
C ASN A 359 -0.46 -28.30 -11.94
N LYS A 360 0.38 -27.35 -11.50
CA LYS A 360 0.92 -26.31 -12.40
C LYS A 360 2.18 -26.76 -13.15
N ASP A 361 3.00 -27.58 -12.50
CA ASP A 361 4.29 -28.03 -13.06
C ASP A 361 4.13 -29.18 -14.08
N GLU A 362 3.01 -29.89 -14.07
CA GLU A 362 2.68 -30.92 -15.06
C GLU A 362 2.04 -30.34 -16.33
N VAL A 363 1.32 -29.23 -16.22
CA VAL A 363 0.67 -28.54 -17.36
C VAL A 363 1.68 -27.75 -18.21
N ASP A 364 2.75 -27.21 -17.60
CA ASP A 364 3.82 -26.51 -18.34
C ASP A 364 4.84 -27.47 -18.98
N LYS A 365 4.67 -28.79 -18.83
CA LYS A 365 5.53 -29.82 -19.43
C LYS A 365 4.84 -30.68 -20.50
N SER A 366 3.54 -30.50 -20.71
CA SER A 366 2.72 -31.23 -21.68
C SER A 366 2.41 -30.42 -22.93
#